data_AF-A0A350CS22-F1
#
_entry.id   AF-A0A350CS22-F1
#
_cell.length_a   1.000
_cell.length_b   1.000
_cell.length_c   1.000
_cell.angle_alpha   90.00
_cell.angle_beta   90.00
_cell.angle_gamma   90.00
#
_symmetry.space_group_name_H-M   'P 1'
#
loop_
_entity.id
_entity.type
_entity.pdbx_description
1 polymer ?
#
loop_
_entity_poly.entity_id
_entity_poly.type
_entity_poly.pdbx_seq_one_letter_code
_entity_poly.pdbx_strand_id
1 'polypeptide(L)'
;MNAMTTAYFFDGRSACRHEVALRTGDGALTLTGVIDRTYPFAGTRVAEPFEGTPTVLYFPDGARCEVDEAEAGRMLRAALGYRASCTVRLTAHTWAVLAALVLLVALILATTFWGIPRAARKIAVQLPPSVDRSLGASAVKALRASGALRQSRLSD
;
A
#
# COMPACT_ATOMS: atom_id res chain seq x y z
N MET A 1 -28.56 -17.89 -9.75
CA MET A 1 -29.10 -17.53 -8.43
C MET A 1 -29.62 -16.11 -8.54
N ASN A 2 -30.93 -15.92 -8.36
CA ASN A 2 -31.57 -14.62 -8.58
C ASN A 2 -31.52 -13.79 -7.29
N ALA A 3 -30.48 -13.00 -7.11
CA ALA A 3 -30.40 -12.06 -5.98
C ALA A 3 -31.00 -10.71 -6.39
N MET A 4 -31.85 -10.15 -5.53
CA MET A 4 -32.45 -8.82 -5.67
C MET A 4 -31.97 -7.94 -4.51
N THR A 5 -31.39 -6.78 -4.83
CA THR A 5 -30.85 -5.85 -3.84
C THR A 5 -31.15 -4.41 -4.25
N THR A 6 -31.33 -3.52 -3.27
CA THR A 6 -31.47 -2.08 -3.52
C THR A 6 -30.14 -1.47 -3.96
N ALA A 7 -30.18 -0.64 -4.99
CA ALA A 7 -29.01 0.01 -5.54
C ALA A 7 -29.34 1.44 -5.99
N TYR A 8 -28.31 2.22 -6.25
CA TYR A 8 -28.42 3.61 -6.65
C TYR A 8 -27.90 3.79 -8.08
N PHE A 9 -28.78 4.17 -8.99
CA PHE A 9 -28.48 4.43 -10.40
C PHE A 9 -28.11 5.89 -10.64
N PHE A 10 -27.11 6.08 -11.51
CA PHE A 10 -26.65 7.36 -12.00
C PHE A 10 -26.56 7.32 -13.53
N ASP A 11 -27.14 8.32 -14.18
CA ASP A 11 -27.28 8.40 -15.64
C ASP A 11 -26.00 8.88 -16.37
N GLY A 12 -24.97 9.29 -15.63
CA GLY A 12 -23.72 9.83 -16.16
C GLY A 12 -23.81 11.26 -16.71
N ARG A 13 -24.99 11.89 -16.66
CA ARG A 13 -25.23 13.27 -17.13
C ARG A 13 -25.53 14.23 -16.00
N SER A 14 -26.15 13.74 -14.94
CA SER A 14 -26.46 14.46 -13.71
C SER A 14 -25.90 13.72 -12.49
N ALA A 15 -25.64 14.46 -11.42
CA ALA A 15 -25.22 13.89 -10.13
C ALA A 15 -26.43 13.37 -9.30
N CYS A 16 -27.60 13.24 -9.92
CA CYS A 16 -28.81 12.76 -9.25
C CYS A 16 -28.73 11.25 -8.97
N ARG A 17 -29.08 10.88 -7.74
CA ARG A 17 -29.14 9.50 -7.28
C ARG A 17 -30.56 8.97 -7.44
N HIS A 18 -30.73 7.85 -8.13
CA HIS A 18 -32.01 7.19 -8.30
C HIS A 18 -32.01 5.82 -7.62
N GLU A 19 -32.92 5.59 -6.68
CA GLU A 19 -33.08 4.29 -6.06
C GLU A 19 -33.74 3.31 -7.04
N VAL A 20 -33.10 2.15 -7.22
CA VAL A 20 -33.53 1.10 -8.14
C VAL A 20 -33.34 -0.27 -7.49
N ALA A 21 -34.18 -1.22 -7.87
CA ALA A 21 -33.96 -2.62 -7.58
C ALA A 21 -33.00 -3.21 -8.62
N LEU A 22 -31.88 -3.77 -8.16
CA LEU A 22 -30.94 -4.51 -8.99
C LEU A 22 -31.19 -6.01 -8.84
N ARG A 23 -31.44 -6.68 -9.95
CA ARG A 23 -31.58 -8.14 -10.04
C ARG A 23 -30.46 -8.72 -10.88
N THR A 24 -29.90 -9.82 -10.40
CA THR A 24 -28.88 -10.62 -11.11
C THR A 24 -29.53 -11.90 -11.63
N GLY A 25 -29.40 -12.21 -12.93
CA GLY A 25 -30.01 -13.41 -13.50
C GLY A 25 -29.65 -13.59 -14.98
N ASP A 26 -29.60 -14.83 -15.46
CA ASP A 26 -29.45 -15.17 -16.89
C ASP A 26 -28.26 -14.49 -17.61
N GLY A 27 -27.16 -14.23 -16.90
CA GLY A 27 -25.97 -13.56 -17.45
C GLY A 27 -26.13 -12.05 -17.66
N ALA A 28 -27.15 -11.44 -17.06
CA ALA A 28 -27.46 -10.03 -17.14
C ALA A 28 -27.84 -9.43 -15.76
N LEU A 29 -27.74 -8.11 -15.70
CA LEU A 29 -28.18 -7.27 -14.60
C LEU A 29 -29.41 -6.51 -15.04
N THR A 30 -30.51 -6.66 -14.32
CA THR A 30 -31.75 -5.93 -14.57
C THR A 30 -31.96 -4.90 -13.47
N LEU A 31 -32.06 -3.64 -13.85
CA LEU A 31 -32.50 -2.54 -13.01
C LEU A 31 -34.00 -2.36 -13.18
N THR A 32 -34.71 -2.16 -12.07
CA THR A 32 -36.16 -1.90 -12.07
C THR A 32 -36.49 -0.77 -11.10
N GLY A 33 -37.40 0.13 -11.45
CA GLY A 33 -37.82 1.23 -10.58
C GLY A 33 -38.13 2.50 -11.35
N VAL A 34 -37.38 3.58 -11.09
CA VAL A 34 -37.50 4.81 -11.92
C VAL A 34 -37.07 4.56 -13.37
N ILE A 35 -36.28 3.50 -13.58
CA ILE A 35 -35.79 3.09 -14.88
C ILE A 35 -35.75 1.56 -14.95
N ASP A 36 -36.22 1.03 -16.09
CA ASP A 36 -36.17 -0.39 -16.39
C ASP A 36 -35.14 -0.63 -17.48
N ARG A 37 -33.98 -1.16 -17.09
CA ARG A 37 -32.85 -1.42 -18.01
C ARG A 37 -32.21 -2.76 -17.72
N THR A 38 -31.72 -3.41 -18.77
CA THR A 38 -30.98 -4.67 -18.64
C THR A 38 -29.61 -4.52 -19.29
N TYR A 39 -28.56 -4.90 -18.56
CA TYR A 39 -27.18 -4.85 -19.01
C TYR A 39 -26.56 -6.25 -18.98
N PRO A 40 -25.85 -6.68 -20.05
CA PRO A 40 -25.16 -7.96 -20.05
C PRO A 40 -23.93 -7.93 -19.12
N PHE A 41 -23.61 -9.07 -18.52
CA PHE A 41 -22.39 -9.21 -17.71
C PHE A 41 -21.13 -8.93 -18.52
N ALA A 42 -21.09 -9.36 -19.78
CA ALA A 42 -19.94 -9.21 -20.66
C ALA A 42 -19.54 -7.74 -20.92
N GLY A 43 -20.46 -6.79 -20.76
CA GLY A 43 -20.20 -5.36 -20.90
C GLY A 43 -20.18 -4.59 -19.57
N THR A 44 -20.43 -5.27 -18.44
CA THR A 44 -20.48 -4.62 -17.14
C THR A 44 -19.15 -4.79 -16.42
N ARG A 45 -18.59 -3.67 -15.95
CA ARG A 45 -17.36 -3.66 -15.17
C ARG A 45 -17.64 -3.34 -13.71
N VAL A 46 -17.07 -4.10 -12.79
CA VAL A 46 -17.11 -3.79 -11.35
C VAL A 46 -15.89 -2.97 -10.98
N ALA A 47 -16.09 -1.92 -10.18
CA ALA A 47 -15.01 -1.16 -9.57
C ALA A 47 -14.23 -2.01 -8.56
N GLU A 48 -12.95 -1.71 -8.39
CA GLU A 48 -12.10 -2.35 -7.39
C GLU A 48 -12.65 -2.10 -5.96
N PRO A 49 -12.75 -3.14 -5.11
CA PRO A 49 -13.21 -2.97 -3.74
C PRO A 49 -12.29 -2.07 -2.92
N PHE A 50 -12.88 -1.07 -2.24
CA PHE A 50 -12.25 -0.36 -1.13
C PHE A 50 -13.06 -0.58 0.15
N GLU A 51 -12.38 -0.78 1.28
CA GLU A 51 -13.05 -0.92 2.58
C GLU A 51 -13.87 0.35 2.90
N GLY A 52 -15.11 0.15 3.38
CA GLY A 52 -16.01 1.25 3.74
C GLY A 52 -16.68 1.97 2.55
N THR A 53 -16.52 1.46 1.33
CA THR A 53 -17.15 2.06 0.13
C THR A 53 -18.17 1.13 -0.52
N PRO A 54 -19.24 1.69 -1.14
CA PRO A 54 -20.21 0.89 -1.86
C PRO A 54 -19.60 0.23 -3.11
N THR A 55 -20.19 -0.87 -3.55
CA THR A 55 -19.76 -1.56 -4.76
C THR A 55 -20.29 -0.84 -5.98
N VAL A 56 -19.40 -0.28 -6.79
CA VAL A 56 -19.77 0.46 -8.01
C VAL A 56 -19.70 -0.45 -9.24
N LEU A 57 -20.74 -0.39 -10.07
CA LEU A 57 -20.87 -1.05 -11.36
C LEU A 57 -20.87 0.01 -12.48
N TYR A 58 -20.10 -0.22 -13.53
CA TYR A 58 -20.05 0.61 -14.73
C TYR A 58 -20.66 -0.15 -15.91
N PHE A 59 -21.56 0.52 -16.60
CA PHE A 59 -22.30 -0.02 -17.75
C PHE A 59 -21.74 0.53 -19.07
N PRO A 60 -21.98 -0.17 -20.20
CA PRO A 60 -21.41 0.20 -21.51
C PRO A 60 -21.95 1.53 -22.06
N ASP A 61 -23.09 2.00 -21.58
CA ASP A 61 -23.71 3.26 -21.96
C ASP A 61 -23.16 4.47 -21.16
N GLY A 62 -22.19 4.24 -20.27
CA GLY A 62 -21.61 5.26 -19.40
C GLY A 62 -22.39 5.51 -18.11
N ALA A 63 -23.51 4.82 -17.90
CA ALA A 63 -24.21 4.85 -16.63
C ALA A 63 -23.44 4.06 -15.55
N ARG A 64 -23.74 4.35 -14.28
CA ARG A 64 -23.19 3.59 -13.15
C ARG A 64 -24.26 3.25 -12.12
N CYS A 65 -24.02 2.19 -11.37
CA CYS A 65 -24.88 1.76 -10.29
C CYS A 65 -24.07 1.42 -9.03
N GLU A 66 -24.51 1.91 -7.88
CA GLU A 66 -23.83 1.76 -6.60
C GLU A 66 -24.66 0.87 -5.68
N VAL A 67 -24.04 -0.16 -5.11
CA VAL A 67 -24.67 -1.13 -4.21
C VAL A 67 -24.02 -1.02 -2.84
N ASP A 68 -24.76 -0.50 -1.86
CA ASP A 68 -24.28 -0.26 -0.50
C ASP A 68 -24.12 -1.55 0.32
N GLU A 69 -24.93 -2.57 0.02
CA GLU A 69 -24.93 -3.82 0.76
C GLU A 69 -23.67 -4.64 0.47
N ALA A 70 -22.85 -4.82 1.51
CA ALA A 70 -21.55 -5.49 1.39
C ALA A 70 -21.65 -6.94 0.89
N GLU A 71 -22.71 -7.67 1.25
CA GLU A 71 -22.92 -9.05 0.81
C GLU A 71 -23.32 -9.13 -0.67
N ALA A 72 -24.30 -8.33 -1.08
CA ALA A 72 -24.69 -8.21 -2.49
C ALA A 72 -23.51 -7.77 -3.37
N GLY A 73 -22.70 -6.81 -2.90
CA GLY A 73 -21.47 -6.38 -3.57
C GLY A 73 -20.45 -7.51 -3.76
N ARG A 74 -20.25 -8.38 -2.76
CA ARG A 74 -19.39 -9.57 -2.89
C ARG A 74 -19.94 -10.56 -3.92
N MET A 75 -21.25 -10.81 -3.91
CA MET A 75 -21.90 -11.70 -4.87
C MET A 75 -21.78 -11.18 -6.31
N LEU A 76 -21.99 -9.88 -6.53
CA LEU A 76 -21.84 -9.23 -7.83
C LEU A 76 -20.41 -9.35 -8.37
N ARG A 77 -19.41 -9.12 -7.51
CA ARG A 77 -17.99 -9.29 -7.88
C ARG A 77 -17.67 -10.72 -8.28
N ALA A 78 -18.19 -11.70 -7.55
CA ALA A 78 -18.01 -13.11 -7.89
C ALA A 78 -18.72 -13.48 -9.22
N ALA A 79 -19.94 -12.99 -9.43
CA ALA A 79 -20.73 -13.24 -10.64
C ALA A 79 -20.10 -12.61 -11.89
N LEU A 80 -19.48 -11.43 -11.75
CA LEU A 80 -18.78 -10.71 -12.82
C LEU A 80 -17.32 -11.14 -12.99
N GLY A 81 -16.89 -12.20 -12.28
CA GLY A 81 -15.56 -12.79 -12.44
C GLY A 81 -14.41 -11.92 -11.95
N TYR A 82 -14.67 -10.95 -11.06
CA TYR A 82 -13.63 -10.09 -10.50
C TYR A 82 -12.66 -10.93 -9.66
N ARG A 83 -11.44 -11.10 -10.17
CA ARG A 83 -10.33 -11.73 -9.44
C ARG A 83 -9.47 -10.65 -8.81
N ALA A 84 -9.54 -10.53 -7.48
CA ALA A 84 -8.63 -9.65 -6.74
C ALA A 84 -7.17 -10.00 -7.07
N SER A 85 -6.39 -8.99 -7.44
CA SER A 85 -4.97 -9.16 -7.72
C SER A 85 -4.24 -9.65 -6.46
N CYS A 86 -3.28 -10.56 -6.62
CA CYS A 86 -2.51 -11.15 -5.52
C CYS A 86 -1.85 -10.07 -4.64
N THR A 87 -1.48 -8.94 -5.24
CA THR A 87 -0.91 -7.76 -4.58
C THR A 87 -1.85 -7.13 -3.55
N VAL A 88 -3.17 -7.08 -3.82
CA VAL A 88 -4.17 -6.50 -2.91
C VAL A 88 -4.37 -7.37 -1.68
N ARG A 89 -4.26 -8.70 -1.82
CA ARG A 89 -4.32 -9.64 -0.68
C ARG A 89 -3.12 -9.47 0.27
N LEU A 90 -1.96 -9.07 -0.26
CA LEU A 90 -0.76 -8.87 0.54
C LEU A 90 -0.81 -7.56 1.34
N THR A 91 -1.43 -6.51 0.77
CA THR A 91 -1.57 -5.20 1.44
C THR A 91 -2.78 -5.11 2.36
N ALA A 92 -3.78 -5.99 2.23
CA ALA A 92 -4.94 -6.04 3.11
C ALA A 92 -4.61 -6.53 4.54
N HIS A 93 -3.44 -7.16 4.75
CA HIS A 93 -3.00 -7.55 6.10
C HIS A 93 -2.13 -6.45 6.72
N THR A 94 -2.75 -5.63 7.57
CA THR A 94 -2.06 -4.66 8.45
C THR A 94 -0.89 -5.28 9.23
N TRP A 95 -1.03 -6.56 9.61
CA TRP A 95 0.01 -7.36 10.25
C TRP A 95 1.24 -7.60 9.38
N ALA A 96 1.08 -7.74 8.05
CA ALA A 96 2.19 -7.91 7.14
C ALA A 96 3.01 -6.62 6.99
N VAL A 97 2.32 -5.47 6.96
CA VAL A 97 2.96 -4.15 6.96
C VAL A 97 3.73 -3.92 8.27
N LEU A 98 3.12 -4.26 9.42
CA LEU A 98 3.77 -4.17 10.73
C LEU A 98 5.00 -5.09 10.81
N ALA A 99 4.90 -6.33 10.34
CA ALA A 99 6.01 -7.28 10.31
C ALA A 99 7.16 -6.79 9.42
N ALA A 100 6.86 -6.23 8.25
CA ALA A 100 7.87 -5.65 7.35
C ALA A 100 8.59 -4.45 8.00
N LEU A 101 7.85 -3.58 8.71
CA LEU A 101 8.43 -2.46 9.44
C LEU A 101 9.36 -2.95 10.57
N VAL A 102 8.92 -3.92 11.38
CA VAL A 102 9.73 -4.49 12.46
C VAL A 102 10.99 -5.15 11.89
N LEU A 103 10.88 -5.89 10.79
CA LEU A 103 12.03 -6.52 10.13
C LEU A 103 13.02 -5.48 9.61
N LEU A 104 12.54 -4.39 9.02
CA LEU A 104 13.39 -3.29 8.55
C LEU A 104 14.16 -2.66 9.71
N VAL A 105 13.47 -2.32 10.80
CA VAL A 105 14.10 -1.76 12.00
C VAL A 105 15.13 -2.73 12.58
N ALA A 106 14.78 -4.02 12.69
CA ALA A 106 15.71 -5.05 13.17
C ALA A 106 16.95 -5.15 12.29
N LEU A 107 16.83 -5.05 10.96
CA LEU A 107 17.95 -5.07 10.02
C LEU A 107 18.87 -3.85 10.20
N ILE A 108 18.29 -2.66 10.38
CA ILE A 108 19.03 -1.42 10.64
C ILE A 108 19.81 -1.54 11.95
N LEU A 109 19.15 -2.00 13.02
CA LEU A 109 19.77 -2.20 14.32
C LEU A 109 20.89 -3.24 14.25
N ALA A 110 20.64 -4.39 13.63
CA ALA A 110 21.65 -5.44 13.45
C ALA A 110 22.88 -4.94 12.69
N THR A 111 22.66 -4.16 11.62
CA THR A 111 23.75 -3.60 10.81
C THR A 111 24.55 -2.55 11.60
N THR A 112 23.88 -1.72 12.37
CA THR A 112 24.52 -0.62 13.12
C THR A 112 25.27 -1.13 14.35
N PHE A 113 24.64 -2.00 15.15
CA PHE A 113 25.21 -2.49 16.41
C PHE A 113 26.18 -3.65 16.25
N TRP A 114 25.99 -4.51 15.24
CA TRP A 114 26.88 -5.65 15.00
C TRP A 114 27.68 -5.53 13.71
N GLY A 115 27.06 -5.09 12.62
CA GLY A 115 27.69 -5.03 11.30
C GLY A 115 28.89 -4.10 11.27
N ILE A 116 28.68 -2.81 11.56
CA ILE A 116 29.72 -1.78 11.55
C ILE A 116 30.88 -2.13 12.51
N PRO A 117 30.66 -2.41 13.82
CA PRO A 117 31.78 -2.65 14.73
C PRO A 117 32.53 -3.96 14.44
N ARG A 118 31.89 -5.02 13.93
CA ARG A 118 32.62 -6.23 13.51
C ARG A 118 33.44 -6.00 12.25
N ALA A 119 32.89 -5.29 11.26
CA ALA A 119 33.63 -4.90 10.07
C ALA A 119 34.82 -4.00 10.45
N ALA A 120 34.61 -3.00 11.30
CA ALA A 120 35.65 -2.11 11.80
C ALA A 120 36.77 -2.87 12.52
N ARG A 121 36.45 -3.83 13.39
CA ARG A 121 37.47 -4.66 14.06
C ARG A 121 38.27 -5.50 13.06
N LYS A 122 37.63 -6.11 12.06
CA LYS A 122 38.34 -6.89 11.04
C LYS A 122 39.27 -6.02 10.20
N ILE A 123 38.79 -4.84 9.79
CA ILE A 123 39.55 -3.90 8.98
C ILE A 123 40.73 -3.35 9.80
N ALA A 124 40.51 -2.96 11.06
CA ALA A 124 41.56 -2.42 11.94
C ALA A 124 42.76 -3.37 12.11
N VAL A 125 42.53 -4.68 12.18
CA VAL A 125 43.62 -5.67 12.30
C VAL A 125 44.47 -5.77 11.03
N GLN A 126 43.95 -5.34 9.88
CA GLN A 126 44.65 -5.38 8.59
C GLN A 126 45.23 -4.02 8.18
N LEU A 127 45.07 -2.98 9.01
CA LEU A 127 45.56 -1.65 8.66
C LEU A 127 47.09 -1.56 8.76
N PRO A 128 47.79 -1.08 7.72
CA PRO A 128 49.21 -0.79 7.79
C PRO A 128 49.50 0.34 8.82
N PRO A 129 50.64 0.31 9.52
CA PRO A 129 51.01 1.32 10.53
C PRO A 129 51.09 2.77 10.01
N SER A 130 51.21 2.95 8.69
CA SER A 130 51.21 4.26 8.03
C SER A 130 49.81 4.89 7.96
N VAL A 131 48.78 4.07 7.71
CA VAL A 131 47.37 4.51 7.63
C VAL A 131 46.87 4.90 9.02
N ASP A 132 47.23 4.11 10.04
CA ASP A 132 46.85 4.37 11.43
C ASP A 132 47.43 5.68 11.96
N ARG A 133 48.71 5.95 11.65
CA ARG A 133 49.36 7.24 11.95
C ARG A 133 48.72 8.42 11.23
N SER A 134 48.34 8.25 9.96
CA SER A 134 47.66 9.30 9.19
C SER A 134 46.26 9.59 9.74
N LEU A 135 45.52 8.57 10.17
CA LEU A 135 44.22 8.72 10.81
C LEU A 135 44.33 9.47 12.14
N GLY A 136 45.31 9.10 12.97
CA GLY A 136 45.59 9.80 14.23
C GLY A 136 45.96 11.28 14.02
N ALA A 137 46.82 11.57 13.04
CA ALA A 137 47.18 12.95 12.71
C ALA A 137 45.97 13.78 12.25
N SER A 138 45.09 13.20 11.44
CA SER A 138 43.86 13.83 10.98
C SER A 138 42.84 14.06 12.11
N ALA A 139 42.68 13.09 13.01
CA ALA A 139 41.81 13.22 14.18
C ALA A 139 42.28 14.33 15.13
N VAL A 140 43.58 14.39 15.42
CA VAL A 140 44.19 15.47 16.22
C VAL A 140 44.03 16.84 15.54
N LYS A 141 44.19 16.90 14.21
CA LYS A 141 43.98 18.13 13.44
C LYS A 141 42.52 18.61 13.52
N ALA A 142 41.56 17.69 13.42
CA ALA A 142 40.14 18.00 13.56
C ALA A 142 39.77 18.50 14.96
N LEU A 143 40.32 17.87 16.01
CA LEU A 143 40.12 18.30 17.41
C LEU A 143 40.77 19.65 17.74
N ARG A 144 41.87 20.00 17.08
CA ARG A 144 42.46 21.35 17.15
C ARG A 144 41.60 22.36 16.41
N ALA A 145 41.06 22.00 15.25
CA ALA A 145 40.19 22.87 14.46
C ALA A 145 38.83 23.14 15.13
N SER A 146 38.28 22.17 15.88
CA SER A 146 37.05 22.35 16.65
C SER A 146 37.24 23.14 17.95
N GLY A 147 38.47 23.57 18.27
CA GLY A 147 38.78 24.31 19.50
C GLY A 147 38.74 23.46 20.78
N ALA A 148 38.52 22.14 20.67
CA ALA A 148 38.44 21.23 21.80
C ALA A 148 39.81 20.93 22.45
N LEU A 149 40.92 21.14 21.71
CA LEU A 149 42.28 20.96 22.23
C LEU A 149 43.01 22.30 22.36
N ARG A 150 43.18 22.76 23.61
CA ARG A 150 44.14 23.82 23.97
C ARG A 150 45.55 23.22 24.05
N GLN A 151 46.55 23.89 23.48
CA GLN A 151 47.96 23.50 23.66
C GLN A 151 48.30 23.47 25.15
N SER A 152 48.58 22.30 25.72
CA SER A 152 49.25 22.23 27.02
C SER A 152 50.71 22.56 26.80
N ARG A 153 51.16 23.69 27.34
CA ARG A 153 52.58 24.02 27.50
C ARG A 153 53.19 23.09 28.54
N LEU A 154 53.48 21.86 28.16
CA LEU A 154 54.26 20.92 28.95
C LEU A 154 55.03 20.06 27.94
N SER A 155 56.14 20.61 27.46
CA SER A 155 57.48 20.04 27.64
C SER A 155 58.44 20.89 26.80
N ASP A 156 59.20 21.70 27.55
CA ASP A 156 60.30 22.64 27.28
C ASP A 156 60.07 23.86 26.36
#